data_AF-A0A3P1VXY1-F1
#
_entry.id   AF-A0A3P1VXY1-F1
#
_cell.length_a   1.000
_cell.length_b   1.000
_cell.length_c   1.000
_cell.angle_alpha   90.00
_cell.angle_beta   90.00
_cell.angle_gamma   90.00
#
_symmetry.space_group_name_H-M   'P 1'
#
loop_
_entity.id
_entity.type
_entity.pdbx_description
1 polymer ?
#
loop_
_entity_poly.entity_id
_entity_poly.type
_entity_poly.pdbx_seq_one_letter_code
_entity_poly.pdbx_strand_id
1 'polypeptide(L)'
;MEYKIAIFLNEFLNGKEINVSELSQKLDISNAYISYIKNSERTASKKFIMKLVSNYPYLKKREEELLLLLEEDKLKEKLLKIEKSRKKILGIKDIEEKSSDELTNLLNILDNEEQKEVLNTLIKEVELLTFKNGKYEEVKELIELTKEKINNLK
;
A
#
# COMPACT_ATOMS: atom_id res chain seq x y z
N MET A 1 1.71 -12.16 3.30
CA MET A 1 1.75 -10.71 3.55
C MET A 1 0.62 -10.42 4.52
N GLU A 2 0.92 -9.82 5.67
CA GLU A 2 -0.06 -9.61 6.73
C GLU A 2 -0.46 -8.14 6.83
N TYR A 3 -1.74 -7.91 7.14
CA TYR A 3 -2.33 -6.59 7.38
C TYR A 3 -2.44 -6.33 8.88
N LYS A 4 -2.14 -5.11 9.34
CA LYS A 4 -2.17 -4.77 10.77
C LYS A 4 -3.59 -4.90 11.36
N ILE A 5 -4.62 -4.58 10.58
CA ILE A 5 -6.02 -4.80 10.97
C ILE A 5 -6.36 -6.31 11.08
N ALA A 6 -5.69 -7.18 10.31
CA ALA A 6 -5.88 -8.62 10.46
C ALA A 6 -5.28 -9.14 11.77
N ILE A 7 -4.09 -8.66 12.15
CA ILE A 7 -3.45 -8.99 13.45
C ILE A 7 -4.38 -8.58 14.59
N PHE A 8 -4.78 -7.31 14.62
CA PHE A 8 -5.74 -6.78 15.60
C PHE A 8 -7.04 -7.60 15.64
N LEU A 9 -7.60 -7.98 14.49
CA LEU A 9 -8.84 -8.76 14.45
C LEU A 9 -8.66 -10.18 15.04
N ASN A 10 -7.53 -10.84 14.79
CA ASN A 10 -7.22 -12.14 15.40
C ASN A 10 -7.04 -12.00 16.92
N GLU A 11 -6.30 -11.00 17.40
CA GLU A 11 -6.15 -10.69 18.82
C GLU A 11 -7.49 -10.40 19.50
N PHE A 12 -8.34 -9.60 18.85
CA PHE A 12 -9.66 -9.22 19.34
C PHE A 12 -10.60 -10.43 19.47
N LEU A 13 -10.63 -11.32 18.47
CA LEU A 13 -11.44 -12.54 18.50
C LEU A 13 -10.97 -13.47 19.62
N ASN A 14 -9.66 -13.72 19.72
CA ASN A 14 -9.06 -14.57 20.74
C ASN A 14 -9.30 -14.01 22.16
N GLY A 15 -9.01 -12.72 22.37
CA GLY A 15 -9.19 -12.04 23.66
C GLY A 15 -10.66 -11.81 24.08
N LYS A 16 -11.62 -12.22 23.24
CA LYS A 16 -13.05 -12.27 23.55
C LYS A 16 -13.64 -13.67 23.48
N GLU A 17 -12.83 -14.69 23.17
CA GLU A 17 -13.24 -16.09 22.99
C GLU A 17 -14.41 -16.25 22.01
N ILE A 18 -14.52 -15.36 21.00
CA ILE A 18 -15.56 -15.40 19.96
C ILE A 18 -14.99 -15.77 18.60
N ASN A 19 -15.80 -16.40 17.78
CA ASN A 19 -15.46 -16.78 16.41
C ASN A 19 -16.03 -15.80 15.36
N VAL A 20 -15.63 -16.01 14.10
CA VAL A 20 -16.01 -15.17 12.95
C VAL A 20 -17.52 -15.11 12.75
N SER A 21 -18.25 -16.21 13.00
CA SER A 21 -19.71 -16.26 12.83
C SER A 21 -20.45 -15.45 13.88
N GLU A 22 -19.99 -15.48 15.13
CA GLU A 22 -20.58 -14.68 16.21
C GLU A 22 -20.33 -13.19 15.98
N LEU A 23 -19.12 -12.82 15.52
CA LEU A 23 -18.81 -11.45 15.14
C LEU A 23 -19.62 -11.01 13.91
N SER A 24 -19.80 -11.90 12.92
CA SER A 24 -20.61 -11.68 11.72
C SER A 24 -22.07 -11.35 12.07
N GLN A 25 -22.67 -12.12 12.98
CA GLN A 25 -24.02 -11.89 13.47
C GLN A 25 -24.12 -10.59 14.27
N LYS A 26 -23.23 -10.36 15.24
CA LYS A 26 -23.23 -9.14 16.08
C LYS A 26 -23.04 -7.86 15.27
N LEU A 27 -22.16 -7.89 14.28
CA LEU A 27 -21.91 -6.73 13.43
C LEU A 27 -22.89 -6.61 12.26
N ASP A 28 -23.73 -7.60 11.97
CA ASP A 28 -24.52 -7.64 10.73
C ASP A 28 -23.62 -7.35 9.51
N ILE A 29 -22.61 -8.20 9.34
CA ILE A 29 -21.61 -8.16 8.25
C ILE A 29 -21.37 -9.60 7.83
N SER A 30 -21.25 -9.86 6.52
CA SER A 30 -21.13 -11.25 6.04
C SER A 30 -19.89 -11.96 6.59
N ASN A 31 -20.08 -13.22 6.96
CA ASN A 31 -19.06 -14.09 7.55
C ASN A 31 -17.79 -14.14 6.67
N ALA A 32 -17.99 -14.32 5.35
CA ALA A 32 -16.93 -14.27 4.36
C ALA A 32 -16.15 -12.93 4.37
N TYR A 33 -16.83 -11.78 4.52
CA TYR A 33 -16.14 -10.49 4.58
C TYR A 33 -15.15 -10.40 5.74
N ILE A 34 -15.52 -10.94 6.91
CA ILE A 34 -14.67 -10.94 8.11
C ILE A 34 -13.54 -11.97 7.96
N SER A 35 -13.80 -13.16 7.40
CA SER A 35 -12.75 -14.14 7.08
C SER A 35 -11.66 -13.57 6.17
N TYR A 36 -12.04 -12.88 5.09
CA TYR A 36 -11.07 -12.27 4.16
C TYR A 36 -10.15 -11.23 4.85
N ILE A 37 -10.63 -10.53 5.89
CA ILE A 37 -9.79 -9.65 6.71
C ILE A 37 -8.90 -10.48 7.63
N LYS A 38 -9.49 -11.41 8.39
CA LYS A 38 -8.79 -12.27 9.37
C LYS A 38 -7.61 -13.02 8.74
N ASN A 39 -7.76 -13.46 7.49
CA ASN A 39 -6.76 -14.22 6.73
C ASN A 39 -5.74 -13.33 5.97
N SER A 40 -5.82 -12.00 6.12
CA SER A 40 -5.03 -11.03 5.33
C SER A 40 -5.20 -11.11 3.80
N GLU A 41 -6.34 -11.62 3.31
CA GLU A 41 -6.63 -11.65 1.87
C GLU A 41 -6.95 -10.25 1.32
N ARG A 42 -7.51 -9.37 2.18
CA ARG A 42 -7.73 -7.94 1.92
C ARG A 42 -7.76 -7.15 3.22
N THR A 43 -7.52 -5.84 3.15
CA THR A 43 -7.72 -4.97 4.32
C THR A 43 -9.21 -4.69 4.60
N ALA A 44 -9.50 -4.14 5.77
CA ALA A 44 -10.85 -3.79 6.18
C ALA A 44 -11.38 -2.51 5.50
N SER A 45 -12.58 -2.10 5.87
CA SER A 45 -13.17 -0.82 5.47
C SER A 45 -13.37 0.08 6.69
N LYS A 46 -13.44 1.41 6.46
CA LYS A 46 -13.75 2.36 7.55
C LYS A 46 -15.11 2.06 8.17
N LYS A 47 -16.09 1.62 7.36
CA LYS A 47 -17.40 1.17 7.83
C LYS A 47 -17.31 -0.04 8.77
N PHE A 48 -16.42 -1.01 8.50
CA PHE A 48 -16.18 -2.15 9.39
C PHE A 48 -15.61 -1.70 10.74
N ILE A 49 -14.56 -0.86 10.74
CA ILE A 49 -13.98 -0.32 11.99
C ILE A 49 -15.02 0.46 12.79
N MET A 50 -15.80 1.34 12.15
CA MET A 50 -16.87 2.07 12.82
C MET A 50 -17.96 1.14 13.39
N LYS A 51 -18.44 0.15 12.63
CA LYS A 51 -19.47 -0.80 13.11
C LYS A 51 -18.93 -1.67 14.25
N LEU A 52 -17.64 -2.01 14.23
CA LEU A 52 -16.95 -2.69 15.33
C LEU A 52 -16.88 -1.80 16.59
N VAL A 53 -16.39 -0.56 16.49
CA VAL A 53 -16.32 0.38 17.63
C VAL A 53 -17.70 0.67 18.22
N SER A 54 -18.74 0.83 17.39
CA SER A 54 -20.12 1.02 17.87
C SER A 54 -20.68 -0.19 18.64
N ASN A 55 -20.36 -1.42 18.22
CA ASN A 55 -20.80 -2.64 18.92
C ASN A 55 -19.92 -3.01 20.12
N TYR A 56 -18.70 -2.49 20.18
CA TYR A 56 -17.74 -2.73 21.26
C TYR A 56 -17.18 -1.40 21.80
N PRO A 57 -17.98 -0.62 22.57
CA PRO A 57 -17.66 0.77 22.90
C PRO A 57 -16.33 1.00 23.66
N TYR A 58 -15.77 -0.01 24.31
CA TYR A 58 -14.44 0.09 24.91
C TYR A 58 -13.32 0.32 23.88
N LEU A 59 -13.53 -0.08 22.62
CA LEU A 59 -12.62 0.21 21.51
C LEU A 59 -12.61 1.70 21.12
N LYS A 60 -13.54 2.53 21.61
CA LYS A 60 -13.59 3.97 21.30
C LYS A 60 -12.27 4.68 21.63
N LYS A 61 -11.57 4.25 22.68
CA LYS A 61 -10.24 4.76 23.07
C LYS A 61 -9.11 4.40 22.10
N ARG A 62 -9.33 3.42 21.20
CA ARG A 62 -8.40 2.97 20.16
C ARG A 62 -8.93 3.25 18.75
N GLU A 63 -10.00 4.02 18.59
CA GLU A 63 -10.61 4.26 17.26
C GLU A 63 -9.63 4.96 16.32
N GLU A 64 -8.91 5.98 16.79
CA GLU A 64 -7.89 6.70 16.00
C GLU A 64 -6.74 5.78 15.60
N GLU A 65 -6.23 4.97 16.53
CA GLU A 65 -5.23 3.94 16.26
C GLU A 65 -5.70 2.96 15.16
N LEU A 66 -6.92 2.42 15.28
CA LEU A 66 -7.50 1.51 14.30
C LEU A 66 -7.74 2.17 12.93
N LEU A 67 -7.96 3.48 12.87
CA LEU A 67 -8.06 4.21 11.62
C LEU A 67 -6.68 4.43 10.98
N LEU A 68 -5.64 4.71 11.76
CA LEU A 68 -4.25 4.82 11.27
C LEU A 68 -3.75 3.48 10.73
N LEU A 69 -3.92 2.38 11.47
CA LEU A 69 -3.56 1.02 11.01
C LEU A 69 -4.29 0.64 9.70
N LEU A 70 -5.55 1.07 9.55
CA LEU A 70 -6.33 0.88 8.34
C LEU A 70 -5.81 1.73 7.15
N GLU A 71 -5.30 2.93 7.40
CA GLU A 71 -4.72 3.79 6.37
C GLU A 71 -3.37 3.24 5.87
N GLU A 72 -2.52 2.76 6.78
CA GLU A 72 -1.28 2.04 6.42
C GLU A 72 -1.56 0.78 5.58
N ASP A 73 -2.53 -0.06 6.00
CA ASP A 73 -2.89 -1.27 5.25
C ASP A 73 -3.47 -0.95 3.86
N LYS A 74 -4.27 0.13 3.74
CA LYS A 74 -4.81 0.60 2.46
C LYS A 74 -3.74 1.18 1.54
N LEU A 75 -2.74 1.86 2.09
CA LEU A 75 -1.55 2.24 1.33
C LEU A 75 -0.94 0.94 0.79
N LYS A 76 -0.47 0.03 1.66
CA LYS A 76 0.07 -1.30 1.29
C LYS A 76 -0.73 -2.04 0.20
N GLU A 77 -2.07 -2.00 0.23
CA GLU A 77 -2.93 -2.66 -0.76
C GLU A 77 -3.01 -1.91 -2.12
N LYS A 78 -3.03 -0.57 -2.15
CA LYS A 78 -2.88 0.20 -3.41
C LYS A 78 -1.57 -0.14 -4.09
N LEU A 79 -0.53 -0.21 -3.28
CA LEU A 79 0.84 -0.38 -3.69
C LEU A 79 1.08 -1.79 -4.22
N LEU A 80 0.45 -2.81 -3.64
CA LEU A 80 0.31 -4.16 -4.24
C LEU A 80 -0.50 -4.22 -5.56
N LYS A 81 -1.34 -3.22 -5.88
CA LYS A 81 -2.05 -3.17 -7.18
C LYS A 81 -1.22 -2.49 -8.26
N ILE A 82 -0.44 -1.49 -7.84
CA ILE A 82 0.61 -0.83 -8.63
C ILE A 82 1.85 -1.73 -8.75
N GLU A 83 1.97 -2.75 -7.87
CA GLU A 83 2.63 -4.01 -8.17
C GLU A 83 2.01 -4.54 -9.45
N LYS A 84 1.00 -5.42 -9.36
CA LYS A 84 0.52 -6.36 -10.40
C LYS A 84 0.18 -5.81 -11.79
N SER A 85 0.30 -4.50 -11.99
CA SER A 85 0.19 -3.76 -13.24
C SER A 85 1.54 -3.56 -13.99
N ARG A 86 2.70 -3.39 -13.32
CA ARG A 86 4.01 -3.08 -13.96
C ARG A 86 4.66 -4.25 -14.72
N LYS A 87 4.90 -5.43 -14.12
CA LYS A 87 5.23 -6.74 -14.76
C LYS A 87 4.26 -7.01 -15.88
N LYS A 88 2.97 -6.80 -15.61
CA LYS A 88 1.93 -7.09 -16.60
C LYS A 88 2.11 -6.27 -17.86
N ILE A 89 2.51 -5.00 -17.73
CA ILE A 89 2.89 -4.12 -18.84
C ILE A 89 4.28 -4.47 -19.40
N LEU A 90 5.25 -4.82 -18.55
CA LEU A 90 6.64 -5.14 -18.91
C LEU A 90 6.84 -6.59 -19.42
N GLY A 91 5.78 -7.39 -19.53
CA GLY A 91 5.85 -8.80 -19.93
C GLY A 91 6.57 -9.73 -18.95
N ILE A 92 6.88 -9.27 -17.74
CA ILE A 92 7.69 -10.00 -16.76
C ILE A 92 6.84 -11.13 -16.13
N LYS A 93 7.03 -12.35 -16.61
CA LYS A 93 6.71 -13.54 -15.80
C LYS A 93 7.75 -13.62 -14.69
N ASP A 94 7.30 -13.28 -13.48
CA ASP A 94 8.03 -13.33 -12.20
C ASP A 94 9.28 -12.42 -12.09
N ILE A 95 9.08 -11.19 -11.60
CA ILE A 95 9.97 -10.42 -10.68
C ILE A 95 9.16 -9.23 -10.12
N GLU A 96 9.34 -8.92 -8.85
CA GLU A 96 8.62 -7.90 -8.04
C GLU A 96 8.55 -6.48 -8.63
N GLU A 97 7.55 -5.73 -8.17
CA GLU A 97 6.89 -4.79 -9.07
C GLU A 97 6.14 -3.64 -8.35
N LYS A 98 6.11 -3.65 -7.01
CA LYS A 98 5.22 -2.94 -6.04
C LYS A 98 5.04 -1.43 -6.11
N SER A 99 5.55 -0.79 -7.15
CA SER A 99 6.56 0.21 -6.86
C SER A 99 6.12 1.65 -7.09
N SER A 100 5.29 2.00 -8.10
CA SER A 100 5.20 3.42 -8.51
C SER A 100 4.74 4.36 -7.38
N ASP A 101 3.51 4.22 -6.86
CA ASP A 101 3.08 5.09 -5.75
C ASP A 101 3.69 4.65 -4.41
N GLU A 102 4.33 3.47 -4.31
CA GLU A 102 4.96 3.00 -3.05
C GLU A 102 6.28 3.71 -2.88
N LEU A 103 7.08 3.72 -3.94
CA LEU A 103 8.20 4.62 -4.12
C LEU A 103 7.77 6.08 -3.98
N THR A 104 6.65 6.54 -4.56
CA THR A 104 6.23 7.95 -4.34
C THR A 104 5.91 8.25 -2.87
N ASN A 105 5.21 7.37 -2.16
CA ASN A 105 4.91 7.58 -0.73
C ASN A 105 6.15 7.39 0.16
N LEU A 106 7.07 6.49 -0.20
CA LEU A 106 8.36 6.31 0.48
C LEU A 106 9.29 7.52 0.23
N LEU A 107 9.37 8.01 -1.01
CA LEU A 107 10.07 9.24 -1.37
C LEU A 107 9.52 10.42 -0.55
N ASN A 108 8.20 10.57 -0.47
CA ASN A 108 7.57 11.65 0.33
C ASN A 108 7.82 11.54 1.85
N ILE A 109 8.41 10.45 2.36
CA ILE A 109 8.86 10.30 3.76
C ILE A 109 10.34 10.71 3.91
N LEU A 110 11.14 10.59 2.85
CA LEU A 110 12.53 11.01 2.80
C LEU A 110 12.65 12.54 2.70
N ASP A 111 13.80 13.09 3.09
CA ASP A 111 14.07 14.51 2.87
C ASP A 111 14.34 14.84 1.38
N ASN A 112 14.42 16.13 1.05
CA ASN A 112 14.50 16.58 -0.33
C ASN A 112 15.84 16.25 -1.01
N GLU A 113 16.93 16.03 -0.27
CA GLU A 113 18.22 15.59 -0.82
C GLU A 113 18.23 14.07 -1.04
N GLU A 114 17.69 13.31 -0.07
CA GLU A 114 17.48 11.87 -0.20
C GLU A 114 16.54 11.53 -1.39
N GLN A 115 15.44 12.29 -1.55
CA GLN A 115 14.55 12.17 -2.72
C GLN A 115 15.28 12.43 -4.04
N LYS A 116 16.14 13.46 -4.11
CA LYS A 116 16.94 13.76 -5.31
C LYS A 116 17.89 12.62 -5.65
N GLU A 117 18.54 12.01 -4.66
CA GLU A 117 19.47 10.89 -4.90
C GLU A 117 18.76 9.68 -5.51
N VAL A 118 17.61 9.29 -4.93
CA VAL A 118 16.81 8.15 -5.43
C VAL A 118 16.26 8.44 -6.83
N LEU A 119 15.69 9.63 -7.07
CA LEU A 119 15.14 10.00 -8.37
C LEU A 119 16.22 10.10 -9.47
N ASN A 120 17.39 10.66 -9.17
CA ASN A 120 18.51 10.70 -10.12
C ASN A 120 19.04 9.29 -10.45
N THR A 121 18.99 8.36 -9.49
CA THR A 121 19.40 6.97 -9.71
C THR A 121 18.44 6.26 -10.66
N LEU A 122 17.12 6.40 -10.45
CA LEU A 122 16.10 5.87 -11.35
C LEU A 122 16.22 6.44 -12.78
N ILE A 123 16.52 7.73 -12.93
CA ILE A 123 16.71 8.35 -14.25
C ILE A 123 17.93 7.75 -14.97
N LYS A 124 19.08 7.57 -14.29
CA LYS A 124 20.26 6.92 -14.88
C LYS A 124 19.96 5.50 -15.39
N GLU A 125 19.13 4.74 -14.67
CA GLU A 125 18.70 3.41 -15.13
C GLU A 125 17.84 3.49 -16.41
N VAL A 126 16.89 4.43 -16.47
CA VAL A 126 16.06 4.67 -17.66
C VAL A 126 16.91 5.11 -18.87
N GLU A 127 17.91 5.97 -18.68
CA GLU A 127 18.87 6.35 -19.71
C GLU A 127 19.63 5.13 -20.25
N LEU A 128 20.18 4.31 -19.37
CA LEU A 128 20.94 3.11 -19.76
C LEU A 128 20.08 2.07 -20.48
N LEU A 129 18.83 1.87 -20.04
CA LEU A 129 17.89 0.94 -20.67
C LEU A 129 17.43 1.41 -22.05
N THR A 130 17.13 2.71 -22.20
CA THR A 130 16.64 3.27 -23.46
C THR A 130 17.76 3.40 -24.49
N PHE A 131 18.99 3.67 -24.04
CA PHE A 131 20.20 3.60 -24.88
C PHE A 131 20.47 2.18 -25.38
N LYS A 132 20.46 1.17 -24.50
CA LYS A 132 20.63 -0.25 -24.90
C LYS A 132 19.57 -0.73 -25.90
N ASN A 133 18.35 -0.23 -25.79
CA ASN A 133 17.23 -0.60 -26.66
C ASN A 133 17.13 0.29 -27.92
N GLY A 134 18.07 1.20 -28.16
CA GLY A 134 18.11 2.08 -29.34
C GLY A 134 17.06 3.20 -29.36
N LYS A 135 16.37 3.44 -28.23
CA LYS A 135 15.24 4.39 -28.11
C LYS A 135 15.59 5.68 -27.37
N TYR A 136 16.85 5.88 -27.00
CA TYR A 136 17.26 7.03 -26.18
C TYR A 136 16.80 8.37 -26.75
N GLU A 137 16.96 8.61 -28.05
CA GLU A 137 16.53 9.87 -28.69
C GLU A 137 15.00 10.08 -28.65
N GLU A 138 14.18 9.02 -28.52
CA GLU A 138 12.71 9.15 -28.35
C GLU A 138 12.31 9.67 -26.95
N VAL A 139 13.18 9.52 -25.94
CA VAL A 139 12.88 9.83 -24.53
C VAL A 139 13.79 10.89 -23.91
N LYS A 140 14.85 11.29 -24.62
CA LYS A 140 15.89 12.22 -24.20
C LYS A 140 15.35 13.55 -23.66
N GLU A 141 14.40 14.17 -24.36
CA GLU A 141 13.78 15.42 -23.91
C GLU A 141 13.02 15.25 -22.58
N LEU A 142 12.32 14.12 -22.40
CA LEU A 142 11.61 13.80 -21.16
C LEU A 142 12.56 13.51 -20.00
N ILE A 143 13.71 12.87 -20.28
CA ILE A 143 14.77 12.61 -19.31
C ILE A 143 15.36 13.93 -18.81
N GLU A 144 15.77 14.83 -19.70
CA GLU A 144 16.34 16.13 -19.32
C GLU A 144 15.33 17.01 -18.56
N LEU A 145 14.08 17.11 -19.06
CA LEU A 145 13.00 17.80 -18.34
C LEU A 145 12.73 17.21 -16.94
N THR A 146 13.04 15.94 -16.72
CA THR A 146 12.88 15.31 -15.40
C THR A 146 14.09 15.59 -14.50
N LYS A 147 15.33 15.56 -15.03
CA LYS A 147 16.53 16.00 -14.30
C LYS A 147 16.41 17.44 -13.82
N GLU A 148 15.93 18.35 -14.68
CA GLU A 148 15.66 19.75 -14.31
C GLU A 148 14.65 19.85 -13.16
N LYS A 149 13.56 19.07 -13.19
CA LYS A 149 12.57 19.07 -12.11
C LYS A 149 13.13 18.53 -10.79
N ILE A 150 13.95 17.48 -10.83
CA ILE A 150 14.61 16.92 -9.64
C ILE A 150 15.53 17.96 -9.00
N ASN A 151 16.36 18.64 -9.79
CA ASN A 151 17.27 19.69 -9.30
C ASN A 151 16.52 20.89 -8.66
N ASN A 152 15.28 21.13 -9.07
CA ASN A 152 14.42 22.21 -8.55
C ASN A 152 13.55 21.81 -7.34
N LEU A 153 13.66 20.56 -6.83
CA LEU A 153 13.04 20.18 -5.55
C LEU A 153 13.70 20.99 -4.41
N LYS A 154 12.86 21.59 -3.55
CA LYS A 154 13.24 22.46 -2.44
C LYS A 154 12.87 21.83 -1.11
#